data_AF-A0A357KUD2-F1
#
_entry.id   AF-A0A357KUD2-F1
#
_cell.length_a   1.000
_cell.length_b   1.000
_cell.length_c   1.000
_cell.angle_alpha   90.00
_cell.angle_beta   90.00
_cell.angle_gamma   90.00
#
_symmetry.space_group_name_H-M   'P 1'
#
loop_
_entity.id
_entity.type
_entity.pdbx_description
1 polymer ?
#
loop_
_entity_poly.entity_id
_entity_poly.type
_entity_poly.pdbx_seq_one_letter_code
_entity_poly.pdbx_strand_id
1 'polypeptide(L)'
;MKALKYALLALAPIVLIAGLIITMRSGSDRPVIPTDMTMLDVVTGEVTVMSRSKIVALPWKNSRDAKYTLYPVFKNDAGRWEIEGRYRDILAELAKTEKTVVDLSTMTAPAK
;
A
#
# COMPACT_ATOMS: atom_id res chain seq x y z
N MET A 1 -40.19 40.50 -4.80
CA MET A 1 -40.03 39.03 -5.02
C MET A 1 -39.39 38.64 -6.35
N LYS A 2 -39.56 39.39 -7.46
CA LYS A 2 -38.94 39.03 -8.77
C LYS A 2 -37.41 39.21 -8.78
N ALA A 3 -36.89 40.32 -8.24
CA ALA A 3 -35.45 40.59 -8.16
C ALA A 3 -34.67 39.52 -7.35
N LEU A 4 -35.23 39.03 -6.24
CA LEU A 4 -34.64 37.96 -5.44
C LEU A 4 -34.52 36.64 -6.21
N LYS A 5 -35.53 36.30 -7.04
CA LYS A 5 -35.50 35.10 -7.89
C LYS A 5 -34.42 35.19 -8.97
N TYR A 6 -34.23 36.36 -9.59
CA TYR A 6 -33.18 36.57 -10.58
C TYR A 6 -31.77 36.55 -9.96
N ALA A 7 -31.61 37.10 -8.75
CA ALA A 7 -30.36 36.99 -8.00
C ALA A 7 -30.02 35.54 -7.65
N LEU A 8 -31.03 34.74 -7.24
CA LEU A 8 -30.84 33.32 -6.95
C LEU A 8 -30.49 32.50 -8.21
N LEU A 9 -31.16 32.80 -9.34
CA LEU A 9 -30.89 32.18 -10.64
C LEU A 9 -29.49 32.50 -11.17
N ALA A 10 -28.97 33.70 -10.89
CA ALA A 10 -27.60 34.08 -11.26
C ALA A 10 -26.54 33.47 -10.31
N LEU A 11 -26.87 33.27 -9.03
CA LEU A 11 -25.95 32.67 -8.06
C LEU A 11 -25.75 31.17 -8.25
N ALA A 12 -26.80 30.45 -8.66
CA ALA A 12 -26.77 29.00 -8.85
C ALA A 12 -25.63 28.50 -9.76
N PRO A 13 -25.39 29.05 -10.97
CA PRO A 13 -24.28 28.60 -11.82
C PRO A 13 -22.92 28.96 -11.23
N ILE A 14 -22.79 30.06 -10.48
CA ILE A 14 -21.53 30.46 -9.85
C ILE A 14 -21.14 29.45 -8.75
N VAL A 15 -22.11 29.05 -7.92
CA VAL A 15 -21.91 28.03 -6.88
C VAL A 15 -21.58 26.67 -7.51
N LEU A 16 -22.25 26.33 -8.62
CA LEU A 16 -22.00 25.08 -9.34
C LEU A 16 -20.57 25.03 -9.92
N ILE A 17 -20.11 26.13 -10.54
CA ILE A 17 -18.76 26.25 -11.10
C ILE A 17 -17.71 26.24 -9.98
N ALA A 18 -17.94 26.95 -8.87
CA ALA A 18 -17.04 26.92 -7.72
C ALA A 18 -16.91 25.51 -7.11
N GLY A 19 -18.03 24.79 -6.97
CA GLY A 19 -18.05 23.39 -6.54
C GLY A 19 -17.31 22.46 -7.51
N LEU A 20 -17.44 22.69 -8.82
CA LEU A 20 -16.70 21.94 -9.84
C LEU A 20 -15.19 22.20 -9.74
N ILE A 21 -14.75 23.44 -9.55
CA ILE A 21 -13.34 23.79 -9.40
C ILE A 21 -12.75 23.16 -8.13
N ILE A 22 -13.48 23.16 -7.02
CA ILE A 22 -13.03 22.55 -5.76
C ILE A 22 -12.89 21.03 -5.93
N THR A 23 -13.88 20.36 -6.54
CA THR A 23 -13.81 18.91 -6.77
C THR A 23 -12.72 18.52 -7.77
N MET A 24 -12.48 19.33 -8.82
CA MET A 24 -11.37 19.12 -9.74
C MET A 24 -9.99 19.35 -9.09
N ARG A 25 -9.88 20.29 -8.13
CA ARG A 25 -8.64 20.52 -7.37
C ARG A 25 -8.43 19.52 -6.24
N SER A 26 -9.48 19.00 -5.61
CA SER A 26 -9.37 17.91 -4.63
C SER A 26 -9.10 16.55 -5.28
N GLY A 27 -9.26 16.42 -6.61
CA GLY A 27 -8.91 15.22 -7.36
C GLY A 27 -7.41 15.02 -7.62
N SER A 28 -6.54 15.96 -7.21
CA SER A 28 -5.08 15.84 -7.36
C SER A 28 -4.35 15.22 -6.16
N ASP A 29 -5.07 14.80 -5.11
CA ASP A 29 -4.56 13.81 -4.16
C ASP A 29 -4.66 12.41 -4.80
N ARG A 30 -4.05 12.26 -5.99
CA ARG A 30 -3.71 10.91 -6.44
C ARG A 30 -2.78 10.38 -5.36
N PRO A 31 -3.13 9.28 -4.66
CA PRO A 31 -2.25 8.73 -3.64
C PRO A 31 -0.89 8.58 -4.29
N VAL A 32 0.11 9.29 -3.77
CA VAL A 32 1.47 9.23 -4.28
C VAL A 32 1.87 7.78 -4.10
N ILE A 33 1.78 7.03 -5.18
CA ILE A 33 2.13 5.63 -5.21
C ILE A 33 3.60 5.58 -4.78
N PRO A 34 3.94 4.92 -3.66
CA PRO A 34 5.32 4.88 -3.20
C PRO A 34 6.22 4.34 -4.32
N THR A 35 7.25 5.12 -4.67
CA THR A 35 8.26 4.74 -5.67
C THR A 35 9.06 3.53 -5.18
N ASP A 36 9.20 3.42 -3.86
CA ASP A 36 9.92 2.37 -3.17
C ASP A 36 8.97 1.56 -2.29
N MET A 37 9.27 0.27 -2.17
CA MET A 37 8.53 -0.71 -1.40
C MET A 37 9.47 -1.38 -0.40
N THR A 38 9.03 -1.45 0.85
CA THR A 38 9.74 -2.21 1.87
C THR A 38 9.38 -3.67 1.74
N MET A 39 10.41 -4.50 1.64
CA MET A 39 10.32 -5.93 1.48
C MET A 39 11.00 -6.59 2.68
N LEU A 40 10.43 -7.69 3.16
CA LEU A 40 11.01 -8.53 4.21
C LEU A 40 11.34 -9.88 3.63
N ASP A 41 12.56 -10.35 3.86
CA ASP A 41 12.88 -11.77 3.68
C ASP A 41 12.29 -12.57 4.84
N VAL A 42 11.30 -13.40 4.54
CA VAL A 42 10.54 -14.16 5.54
C VAL A 42 11.31 -15.33 6.15
N VAL A 43 12.51 -15.65 5.64
CA VAL A 43 13.40 -16.69 6.16
C VAL A 43 14.48 -16.08 7.04
N THR A 44 15.08 -14.96 6.64
CA THR A 44 16.18 -14.33 7.39
C THR A 44 15.71 -13.26 8.38
N GLY A 45 14.57 -12.62 8.12
CA GLY A 45 14.08 -11.42 8.79
C GLY A 45 14.72 -10.12 8.31
N GLU A 46 15.50 -10.15 7.23
CA GLU A 46 16.16 -8.97 6.69
C GLU A 46 15.16 -8.06 5.97
N VAL A 47 15.18 -6.77 6.30
CA VAL A 47 14.35 -5.76 5.64
C VAL A 47 15.16 -5.05 4.57
N THR A 48 14.63 -5.00 3.36
CA THR A 48 15.24 -4.29 2.23
C THR A 48 14.25 -3.33 1.59
N VAL A 49 14.74 -2.19 1.11
CA VAL A 49 13.93 -1.23 0.37
C VAL A 49 14.24 -1.39 -1.11
N MET A 50 13.22 -1.67 -1.89
CA MET A 50 13.35 -1.91 -3.32
C MET A 50 12.48 -0.93 -4.10
N SER A 51 13.07 -0.33 -5.15
CA SER A 51 12.27 0.45 -6.09
C SER A 51 11.23 -0.45 -6.74
N ARG A 52 9.97 -0.01 -6.74
CA ARG A 52 8.85 -0.74 -7.36
C ARG A 52 9.11 -1.01 -8.84
N SER A 53 9.87 -0.14 -9.52
CA SER A 53 10.27 -0.32 -10.92
C SER A 53 11.15 -1.56 -11.16
N LYS A 54 11.84 -2.04 -10.12
CA LYS A 54 12.71 -3.23 -10.18
C LYS A 54 11.98 -4.52 -9.81
N ILE A 55 10.75 -4.43 -9.29
CA ILE A 55 9.94 -5.57 -8.86
C ILE A 55 9.05 -5.99 -10.03
N VAL A 56 9.27 -7.19 -10.55
CA VAL A 56 8.44 -7.77 -11.63
C VAL A 56 7.33 -8.67 -11.08
N ALA A 57 7.46 -9.20 -9.86
CA ALA A 57 6.48 -10.10 -9.22
C ALA A 57 6.54 -10.02 -7.69
N LEU A 58 5.48 -10.45 -7.01
CA LEU A 58 5.43 -10.62 -5.55
C LEU A 58 4.87 -12.02 -5.22
N PRO A 59 5.49 -12.79 -4.30
CA PRO A 59 6.78 -12.52 -3.65
C PRO A 59 7.93 -12.38 -4.66
N TRP A 60 8.97 -11.65 -4.27
CA TRP A 60 10.16 -11.43 -5.10
C TRP A 60 11.27 -12.43 -4.76
N LYS A 61 12.14 -12.67 -5.73
CA LYS A 61 13.27 -13.59 -5.61
C LYS A 61 14.40 -12.92 -4.83
N ASN A 62 14.85 -13.53 -3.73
CA ASN A 62 16.06 -13.09 -3.04
C ASN A 62 17.28 -13.35 -3.94
N SER A 63 18.14 -12.34 -4.11
CA SER A 63 19.36 -12.41 -4.91
C SER A 63 20.40 -13.39 -4.35
N ARG A 64 20.38 -13.67 -3.05
CA ARG A 64 21.36 -14.51 -2.37
C ARG A 64 21.18 -16.00 -2.68
N ASP A 65 19.95 -16.49 -2.59
CA ASP A 65 19.62 -17.92 -2.64
C ASP A 65 18.61 -18.27 -3.75
N ALA A 66 18.21 -17.28 -4.55
CA ALA A 66 17.30 -17.47 -5.67
C ALA A 66 15.90 -17.99 -5.27
N LYS A 67 15.46 -17.77 -4.02
CA LYS A 67 14.16 -18.21 -3.53
C LYS A 67 13.13 -17.08 -3.43
N TYR A 68 11.85 -17.42 -3.50
CA TYR A 68 10.74 -16.47 -3.39
C TYR A 68 10.41 -16.15 -1.92
N THR A 69 11.35 -15.49 -1.25
CA THR A 69 11.29 -15.20 0.20
C THR A 69 11.03 -13.72 0.51
N LEU A 70 11.04 -12.82 -0.48
CA LEU A 70 10.84 -11.39 -0.26
C LEU A 70 9.36 -11.00 -0.42
N TYR A 71 8.75 -10.54 0.68
CA TYR A 71 7.34 -10.16 0.72
C TYR A 71 7.19 -8.68 1.05
N PRO A 72 6.19 -7.99 0.49
CA PRO A 72 5.94 -6.60 0.84
C PRO A 72 5.47 -6.52 2.29
N VAL A 73 5.99 -5.54 3.02
CA VAL A 73 5.64 -5.29 4.42
C VAL A 73 5.33 -3.83 4.68
N PHE A 74 4.49 -3.60 5.68
CA PHE A 74 4.25 -2.29 6.27
C PHE A 74 4.45 -2.36 7.79
N LYS A 75 4.74 -1.22 8.42
CA LYS A 75 4.71 -1.14 9.88
C LYS A 75 3.28 -0.88 10.33
N ASN A 76 2.79 -1.70 11.26
CA ASN A 76 1.53 -1.43 11.95
C ASN A 76 1.74 -0.43 13.10
N ASP A 77 0.64 -0.04 13.76
CA ASP A 77 0.64 0.93 14.87
C ASP A 77 1.48 0.49 16.06
N ALA A 78 1.70 -0.83 16.22
CA ALA A 78 2.56 -1.40 17.25
C ALA A 78 4.06 -1.44 16.83
N GLY A 79 4.41 -0.89 15.67
CA GLY A 79 5.76 -0.84 15.13
C GLY A 79 6.30 -2.17 14.60
N ARG A 80 5.45 -3.20 14.47
CA ARG A 80 5.83 -4.50 13.91
C ARG A 80 5.67 -4.51 12.40
N TRP A 81 6.49 -5.31 11.72
CA TRP A 81 6.34 -5.53 10.29
C TRP A 81 5.22 -6.54 10.05
N GLU A 82 4.31 -6.17 9.17
CA GLU A 82 3.12 -6.94 8.83
C GLU A 82 3.11 -7.21 7.33
N ILE A 83 2.78 -8.45 6.98
CA ILE A 83 2.60 -8.91 5.60
C ILE A 83 1.11 -8.97 5.31
N GLU A 84 0.69 -8.52 4.13
CA GLU A 84 -0.71 -8.60 3.73
C GLU A 84 -1.25 -10.05 3.78
N GLY A 85 -2.45 -10.21 4.35
CA GLY A 85 -3.06 -11.53 4.55
C GLY A 85 -3.25 -12.37 3.28
N ARG A 86 -3.28 -11.76 2.09
CA ARG A 86 -3.35 -12.49 0.81
C ARG A 86 -2.18 -13.43 0.56
N TYR A 87 -1.05 -13.23 1.25
CA TYR A 87 0.12 -14.09 1.13
C TYR A 87 0.12 -15.25 2.13
N ARG A 88 -0.90 -15.35 3.01
CA ARG A 88 -0.95 -16.33 4.10
C ARG A 88 -0.80 -17.77 3.60
N ASP A 89 -1.56 -18.16 2.58
CA ASP A 89 -1.54 -19.54 2.07
C ASP A 89 -0.18 -19.89 1.46
N ILE A 90 0.40 -18.96 0.69
CA ILE A 90 1.73 -19.13 0.09
C ILE A 90 2.80 -19.23 1.17
N LEU A 91 2.73 -18.38 2.20
CA LEU A 91 3.64 -18.43 3.34
C LEU A 91 3.47 -19.69 4.16
N ALA A 92 2.25 -20.21 4.31
CA ALA A 92 1.99 -21.47 4.98
C ALA A 92 2.62 -22.66 4.24
N GLU A 93 2.54 -22.67 2.90
CA GLU A 93 3.25 -23.68 2.09
C GLU A 93 4.77 -23.53 2.21
N LEU A 94 5.30 -22.31 2.13
CA LEU A 94 6.73 -22.06 2.31
C LEU A 94 7.21 -22.54 3.70
N ALA A 95 6.43 -22.27 4.76
CA ALA A 95 6.75 -22.66 6.13
C ALA A 95 6.82 -24.17 6.36
N LYS A 96 6.22 -24.99 5.48
CA LYS A 96 6.39 -26.46 5.50
C LYS A 96 7.78 -26.89 5.03
N THR A 97 8.41 -26.08 4.19
CA THR A 97 9.70 -26.39 3.56
C THR A 97 10.86 -25.63 4.18
N GLU A 98 10.61 -24.45 4.75
CA GLU A 98 11.62 -23.55 5.31
C GLU A 98 11.17 -22.96 6.63
N LYS A 99 12.12 -22.73 7.53
CA LYS A 99 11.83 -22.04 8.78
C LYS A 99 11.61 -20.55 8.50
N THR A 100 10.36 -20.11 8.56
CA THR A 100 10.00 -18.70 8.42
C THR A 100 10.04 -17.96 9.77
N VAL A 101 10.39 -16.68 9.74
CA VAL A 101 10.33 -15.78 10.91
C VAL A 101 8.94 -15.18 11.14
N VAL A 102 8.02 -15.37 10.18
CA VAL A 102 6.66 -14.82 10.22
C VAL A 102 5.76 -15.68 11.11
N ASP A 103 5.01 -15.05 12.00
CA ASP A 103 3.88 -15.66 12.70
C ASP A 103 2.67 -15.68 11.75
N LEU A 104 2.32 -16.86 11.26
CA LEU A 104 1.21 -17.04 10.32
C LEU A 104 -0.16 -16.69 10.91
N SER A 105 -0.34 -16.67 12.23
CA SER A 105 -1.61 -16.31 12.85
C SER A 105 -1.87 -14.81 12.72
N THR A 106 -0.85 -14.01 13.05
CA THR A 106 -0.89 -12.54 13.07
C THR A 106 -0.36 -11.89 11.80
N MET A 107 0.29 -12.65 10.90
CA MET A 107 1.03 -12.16 9.73
C MET A 107 2.12 -11.15 10.07
N THR A 108 2.64 -11.19 11.29
CA THR A 108 3.70 -10.29 11.75
C THR A 108 5.06 -10.97 11.76
N ALA A 109 6.13 -10.20 11.60
CA ALA A 109 7.49 -10.71 11.63
C ALA A 109 8.43 -9.80 12.44
N PRO A 110 9.41 -10.40 13.15
CA PRO A 110 10.52 -9.66 13.72
C PRO A 110 11.49 -9.28 12.60
N ALA A 111 11.83 -8.00 12.47
CA ALA A 111 12.90 -7.57 11.59
C ALA A 111 14.24 -7.52 12.32
N LYS A 112 15.31 -7.78 11.55
CA LYS A 112 16.70 -7.58 11.96
C LYS A 112 17.30 -6.37 11.26
#